data_AF-A0A956IXC3-F1
#
_entry.id   AF-A0A956IXC3-F1
#
_cell.length_a   1.000
_cell.length_b   1.000
_cell.length_c   1.000
_cell.angle_alpha   90.00
_cell.angle_beta   90.00
_cell.angle_gamma   90.00
#
_symmetry.space_group_name_H-M   'P 1'
#
loop_
_entity.id
_entity.type
_entity.pdbx_description
1 polymer ?
#
loop_
_entity_poly.entity_id
_entity_poly.type
_entity_poly.pdbx_seq_one_letter_code
_entity_poly.pdbx_strand_id
1 'polypeptide(L)'
;GEERLAEEIVDTLISRTVDGTFDYVSRCQAGLAVAGALRHWPNLPRIERCTRILRGIAVFRDTFTTNRYYETHKIMILEAIVDSLADAQTRQSDRIQGFLDLEEHALRRRIIADWSALCGP
;
A
#
# COMPACT_ATOMS: atom_id res chain seq x y z
N GLY A 1 -6.10 0.64 26.58
CA GLY A 1 -4.86 -0.13 26.51
C GLY A 1 -4.03 0.36 25.36
N GLU A 2 -2.76 -0.03 25.32
CA GLU A 2 -1.79 0.38 24.30
C GLU A 2 -2.21 -0.06 22.88
N GLU A 3 -2.86 -1.22 22.74
CA GLU A 3 -3.39 -1.72 21.46
C GLU A 3 -4.43 -0.77 20.84
N ARG A 4 -5.41 -0.31 21.63
CA ARG A 4 -6.41 0.67 21.18
C ARG A 4 -5.76 1.98 20.74
N LEU A 5 -4.70 2.41 21.43
CA LEU A 5 -3.97 3.63 21.05
C LEU A 5 -3.25 3.44 19.72
N ALA A 6 -2.66 2.26 19.48
CA ALA A 6 -2.02 1.93 18.21
C ALA A 6 -3.05 1.93 17.05
N GLU A 7 -4.23 1.37 17.27
CA GLU A 7 -5.37 1.44 16.33
C GLU A 7 -5.76 2.87 15.99
N GLU A 8 -5.99 3.71 17.00
CA GLU A 8 -6.37 5.11 16.80
C GLU A 8 -5.30 5.90 16.03
N ILE A 9 -4.01 5.67 16.33
CA ILE A 9 -2.90 6.31 15.63
C ILE A 9 -2.86 5.87 14.15
N VAL A 10 -2.94 4.57 13.88
CA VAL A 10 -2.90 4.03 12.52
C VAL A 10 -4.12 4.53 11.73
N ASP A 11 -5.31 4.52 12.31
CA ASP A 11 -6.53 4.97 11.65
C ASP A 11 -6.52 6.46 11.34
N THR A 12 -5.93 7.27 12.23
CA THR A 12 -5.69 8.70 12.01
C THR A 12 -4.69 8.92 10.87
N LEU A 13 -3.59 8.18 10.85
CA LEU A 13 -2.57 8.29 9.80
C LEU A 13 -3.11 7.86 8.44
N ILE A 14 -3.93 6.81 8.38
CA ILE A 14 -4.62 6.39 7.14
C ILE A 14 -5.47 7.55 6.62
N SER A 15 -6.30 8.14 7.48
CA SER A 15 -7.17 9.27 7.10
C SER A 15 -6.35 10.44 6.56
N ARG A 16 -5.29 10.86 7.26
CA ARG A 16 -4.39 11.96 6.82
C ARG A 16 -3.61 11.67 5.53
N THR A 17 -3.32 10.40 5.30
CA THR A 17 -2.64 9.95 4.08
C THR A 17 -3.55 10.11 2.87
N VAL A 18 -4.85 9.86 3.03
CA VAL A 18 -5.82 9.83 1.92
C VAL A 18 -6.72 11.05 1.81
N ASP A 19 -6.83 11.88 2.84
CA ASP A 19 -7.66 13.11 2.85
C ASP A 19 -7.02 14.28 2.08
N GLY A 20 -5.75 14.11 1.69
CA GLY A 20 -5.02 15.08 0.91
C GLY A 20 -4.35 16.19 1.72
N THR A 21 -4.33 16.10 3.05
CA THR A 21 -3.75 17.12 3.95
C THR A 21 -2.22 17.18 3.91
N PHE A 22 -1.57 16.04 3.69
CA PHE A 22 -0.12 15.98 3.50
C PHE A 22 0.30 16.44 2.10
N ASP A 23 1.48 17.06 2.00
CA ASP A 23 2.11 17.30 0.71
C ASP A 23 2.41 15.99 -0.04
N TYR A 24 2.78 16.11 -1.31
CA TYR A 24 2.98 14.99 -2.21
C TYR A 24 4.00 13.95 -1.72
N VAL A 25 5.07 14.39 -1.05
CA VAL A 25 6.11 13.48 -0.54
C VAL A 25 5.68 12.90 0.80
N SER A 26 5.21 13.76 1.72
CA SER A 26 4.79 13.34 3.06
C SER A 26 3.65 12.32 3.02
N ARG A 27 2.70 12.43 2.08
CA ARG A 27 1.64 11.41 1.94
C ARG A 27 2.19 10.06 1.54
N CYS A 28 3.17 10.02 0.64
CA CYS A 28 3.78 8.76 0.22
C CYS A 28 4.52 8.11 1.39
N GLN A 29 5.35 8.89 2.09
CA GLN A 29 6.06 8.41 3.28
C GLN A 29 5.11 7.89 4.36
N ALA A 30 4.04 8.63 4.65
CA ALA A 30 3.02 8.21 5.61
C ALA A 30 2.32 6.92 5.19
N GLY A 31 1.91 6.81 3.93
CA GLY A 31 1.27 5.60 3.40
C GLY A 31 2.19 4.37 3.44
N LEU A 32 3.48 4.53 3.11
CA LEU A 32 4.48 3.47 3.21
C LEU A 32 4.69 3.02 4.67
N ALA A 33 4.80 3.98 5.59
CA ALA A 33 4.95 3.67 7.01
C ALA A 33 3.73 2.91 7.57
N VAL A 34 2.52 3.34 7.19
CA VAL A 34 1.28 2.65 7.57
C VAL A 34 1.23 1.24 7.00
N ALA A 35 1.47 1.06 5.70
CA ALA A 35 1.46 -0.26 5.06
C ALA A 35 2.49 -1.20 5.70
N GLY A 36 3.68 -0.69 6.01
CA GLY A 36 4.73 -1.41 6.73
C GLY A 36 4.31 -1.80 8.16
N ALA A 37 3.67 -0.90 8.91
CA ALA A 37 3.17 -1.21 10.25
C ALA A 37 2.09 -2.29 10.23
N LEU A 38 1.20 -2.25 9.23
CA LEU A 38 0.11 -3.21 9.05
C LEU A 38 0.59 -4.64 8.77
N ARG A 39 1.85 -4.81 8.33
CA ARG A 39 2.47 -6.11 8.06
C ARG A 39 2.39 -7.09 9.24
N HIS A 40 2.38 -6.58 10.46
CA HIS A 40 2.38 -7.39 11.68
C HIS A 40 0.99 -7.52 12.33
N TRP A 41 -0.06 -6.98 11.70
CA TRP A 41 -1.40 -6.92 12.29
C TRP A 41 -2.25 -8.16 11.97
N PRO A 42 -3.30 -8.48 12.75
CA PRO A 42 -4.23 -9.53 12.36
C PRO A 42 -4.87 -9.28 10.97
N ASN A 43 -5.15 -10.35 10.22
CA ASN A 43 -5.56 -10.28 8.81
C ASN A 43 -6.79 -9.40 8.54
N LEU A 44 -7.86 -9.55 9.33
CA LEU A 44 -9.10 -8.80 9.12
C LEU A 44 -8.90 -7.28 9.28
N PRO A 45 -8.36 -6.79 10.43
CA PRO A 45 -7.94 -5.40 10.60
C PRO A 45 -7.01 -4.87 9.51
N ARG A 46 -6.09 -5.71 9.03
CA ARG A 46 -5.14 -5.38 7.96
C ARG A 46 -5.84 -5.13 6.63
N ILE A 47 -6.71 -6.06 6.20
CA ILE A 47 -7.45 -5.98 4.93
C ILE A 47 -8.32 -4.72 4.89
N GLU A 48 -9.03 -4.43 5.97
CA GLU A 48 -9.88 -3.24 6.06
C GLU A 48 -9.08 -1.95 5.84
N ARG A 49 -7.94 -1.84 6.52
CA ARG A 49 -7.06 -0.66 6.49
C ARG A 49 -6.35 -0.50 5.14
N CYS A 50 -5.81 -1.59 4.59
CA CYS A 50 -5.26 -1.58 3.23
C CYS A 50 -6.33 -1.19 2.19
N THR A 51 -7.57 -1.64 2.37
CA THR A 51 -8.69 -1.26 1.49
C THR A 51 -9.00 0.24 1.58
N ARG A 52 -8.93 0.85 2.76
CA ARG A 52 -9.10 2.31 2.93
C ARG A 52 -8.02 3.09 2.17
N ILE A 53 -6.77 2.66 2.24
CA ILE A 53 -5.67 3.28 1.47
C ILE A 53 -5.92 3.12 -0.04
N LEU A 54 -6.31 1.92 -0.48
CA LEU A 54 -6.58 1.63 -1.89
C LEU A 54 -7.73 2.48 -2.45
N ARG A 55 -8.80 2.72 -1.67
CA ARG A 55 -9.90 3.61 -2.08
C ARG A 55 -9.44 5.06 -2.27
N GLY A 56 -8.44 5.49 -1.49
CA GLY A 56 -7.83 6.81 -1.59
C GLY A 56 -6.69 6.94 -2.59
N ILE A 57 -6.34 5.88 -3.32
CA ILE A 57 -5.09 5.78 -4.09
C ILE A 57 -4.92 6.88 -5.17
N ALA A 58 -6.01 7.49 -5.63
CA ALA A 58 -5.99 8.58 -6.61
C ALA A 58 -5.25 9.84 -6.10
N VAL A 59 -5.14 10.02 -4.79
CA VAL A 59 -4.45 11.18 -4.20
C VAL A 59 -2.93 11.12 -4.39
N PHE A 60 -2.34 9.96 -4.72
CA PHE A 60 -0.90 9.82 -4.96
C PHE A 60 -0.48 10.21 -6.39
N ARG A 61 -1.30 11.00 -7.08
CA ARG A 61 -1.00 11.51 -8.42
C ARG A 61 0.17 12.50 -8.37
N ASP A 62 1.11 12.34 -9.28
CA ASP A 62 2.25 13.24 -9.45
C ASP A 62 1.78 14.61 -9.95
N THR A 63 2.16 15.64 -9.21
CA THR A 63 1.89 17.05 -9.51
C THR A 63 3.09 17.77 -10.14
N PHE A 64 4.27 17.13 -10.20
CA PHE A 64 5.54 17.78 -10.57
C PHE A 64 5.92 17.59 -12.05
N THR A 65 5.39 16.58 -12.73
CA THR A 65 5.83 16.28 -14.10
C THR A 65 4.98 16.98 -15.15
N THR A 66 5.57 18.01 -15.76
CA THR A 66 5.08 18.62 -17.00
C THR A 66 5.14 17.58 -18.14
N ASN A 67 3.97 17.17 -18.62
CA ASN A 67 3.73 16.36 -19.83
C ASN A 67 4.09 14.86 -19.89
N ARG A 68 4.61 14.24 -18.82
CA ARG A 68 4.63 12.76 -18.69
C ARG A 68 4.25 12.37 -17.28
N TYR A 69 3.04 11.82 -17.11
CA TYR A 69 2.52 11.40 -15.81
C TYR A 69 3.28 10.15 -15.33
N TYR A 70 4.07 10.26 -14.27
CA TYR A 70 4.67 9.11 -13.61
C TYR A 70 3.94 8.86 -12.27
N GLU A 71 3.23 7.74 -12.15
CA GLU A 71 2.50 7.42 -10.92
C GLU A 71 3.39 6.75 -9.86
N THR A 72 4.63 7.23 -9.69
CA THR A 72 5.67 6.59 -8.88
C THR A 72 5.22 6.33 -7.45
N HIS A 73 4.75 7.36 -6.73
CA HIS A 73 4.24 7.19 -5.37
C HIS A 73 3.03 6.25 -5.29
N LYS A 74 2.19 6.24 -6.33
CA LYS A 74 1.07 5.31 -6.41
C LYS A 74 1.56 3.87 -6.47
N ILE A 75 2.55 3.60 -7.32
CA ILE A 75 3.15 2.28 -7.48
C ILE A 75 3.80 1.84 -6.16
N MET A 76 4.60 2.69 -5.54
CA MET A 76 5.24 2.39 -4.26
C MET A 76 4.23 2.01 -3.17
N ILE A 77 3.10 2.72 -3.10
CA ILE A 77 2.02 2.41 -2.14
C ILE A 77 1.36 1.07 -2.48
N LEU A 78 1.10 0.80 -3.75
CA LEU A 78 0.53 -0.48 -4.18
C LEU A 78 1.45 -1.64 -3.82
N GLU A 79 2.76 -1.52 -4.08
CA GLU A 79 3.75 -2.53 -3.70
C GLU A 79 3.78 -2.74 -2.18
N ALA A 80 3.78 -1.67 -1.40
CA ALA A 80 3.76 -1.78 0.06
C ALA A 80 2.46 -2.44 0.59
N ILE A 81 1.31 -2.20 -0.05
CA ILE A 81 0.06 -2.90 0.27
C ILE A 81 0.18 -4.39 -0.03
N VAL A 82 0.76 -4.75 -1.18
CA VAL A 82 0.98 -6.15 -1.55
C VAL A 82 1.89 -6.83 -0.53
N ASP A 83 3.02 -6.21 -0.18
CA ASP A 83 3.95 -6.74 0.82
C ASP A 83 3.29 -6.90 2.19
N SER A 84 2.46 -5.94 2.59
CA SER A 84 1.69 -6.01 3.83
C SER A 84 0.71 -7.18 3.80
N LEU A 85 0.01 -7.40 2.69
CA LEU A 85 -0.99 -8.46 2.56
C LEU A 85 -0.37 -9.84 2.36
N ALA A 86 0.74 -9.97 1.66
CA ALA A 86 1.43 -11.23 1.39
C ALA A 86 2.24 -11.73 2.60
N ASP A 87 2.43 -10.90 3.63
CA ASP A 87 3.28 -11.25 4.76
C ASP A 87 2.86 -12.53 5.50
N ALA A 88 3.84 -13.40 5.69
CA ALA A 88 3.69 -14.72 6.28
C ALA A 88 3.73 -14.75 7.81
N GLN A 89 4.23 -13.70 8.49
CA GLN A 89 4.54 -13.79 9.93
C GLN A 89 3.31 -14.09 10.80
N THR A 90 2.14 -13.64 10.37
CA THR A 90 0.88 -13.85 11.11
C THR A 90 0.07 -15.05 10.59
N ARG A 91 0.61 -15.88 9.68
CA ARG A 91 -0.10 -17.01 9.06
C ARG A 91 0.58 -18.34 9.35
N GLN A 92 -0.22 -19.37 9.64
CA GLN A 92 0.26 -20.71 9.96
C GLN A 92 -0.04 -21.77 8.87
N SER A 93 -0.40 -21.36 7.65
CA SER A 93 -0.79 -22.28 6.58
C SER A 93 0.06 -22.13 5.33
N ASP A 94 0.88 -23.14 5.04
CA ASP A 94 1.75 -23.20 3.86
C ASP A 94 0.97 -23.13 2.55
N ARG A 95 -0.25 -23.68 2.52
CA ARG A 95 -1.13 -23.62 1.34
C ARG A 95 -1.60 -22.19 1.05
N ILE A 96 -1.94 -21.45 2.10
CA ILE A 96 -2.35 -20.05 1.97
C ILE A 96 -1.14 -19.20 1.57
N GLN A 97 0.04 -19.46 2.15
CA GLN A 97 1.25 -18.74 1.79
C GLN A 97 1.64 -18.97 0.33
N GLY A 98 1.66 -20.22 -0.13
CA GLY A 98 1.98 -20.53 -1.53
C GLY A 98 1.01 -19.90 -2.54
N PHE A 99 -0.27 -19.76 -2.18
CA PHE A 99 -1.23 -19.01 -3.01
C PHE A 99 -0.90 -17.51 -3.06
N LEU A 100 -0.59 -16.91 -1.91
CA LEU A 100 -0.25 -15.49 -1.83
C LEU A 100 1.05 -15.15 -2.58
N ASP A 101 2.06 -16.01 -2.50
CA ASP A 101 3.32 -15.83 -3.22
C ASP A 101 3.08 -15.83 -4.75
N LEU A 102 2.20 -16.72 -5.23
CA LEU A 102 1.81 -16.76 -6.65
C LEU A 102 1.06 -15.48 -7.07
N GLU A 103 0.11 -15.03 -6.27
CA GLU A 103 -0.67 -13.81 -6.52
C GLU A 103 0.20 -12.55 -6.46
N GLU A 104 1.10 -12.45 -5.48
CA GLU A 104 2.10 -11.38 -5.36
C GLU A 104 2.93 -11.29 -6.64
N HIS A 105 3.50 -12.42 -7.07
CA HIS A 105 4.32 -12.47 -8.27
C HIS A 105 3.52 -12.11 -9.54
N ALA A 106 2.27 -12.57 -9.65
CA ALA A 106 1.40 -12.22 -10.77
C ALA A 106 1.09 -10.72 -10.79
N LEU A 107 0.80 -10.13 -9.63
CA LEU A 107 0.46 -8.72 -9.50
C LEU A 107 1.67 -7.82 -9.76
N ARG A 108 2.85 -8.14 -9.22
CA ARG A 108 4.09 -7.39 -9.51
C ARG A 108 4.45 -7.41 -11.00
N ARG A 109 4.34 -8.56 -11.67
CA ARG A 109 4.54 -8.65 -13.12
C ARG A 109 3.57 -7.76 -13.89
N ARG A 110 2.31 -7.71 -13.47
CA ARG A 110 1.31 -6.84 -14.08
C ARG A 110 1.63 -5.37 -13.88
N ILE A 111 2.02 -4.96 -12.66
CA ILE A 111 2.43 -3.58 -12.36
C ILE A 111 3.59 -3.17 -13.28
N ILE A 112 4.62 -4.01 -13.41
CA ILE A 112 5.77 -3.75 -14.29
C ILE A 112 5.33 -3.64 -15.74
N ALA A 113 4.50 -4.57 -16.23
CA ALA A 113 4.02 -4.56 -17.61
C ALA A 113 3.20 -3.29 -17.92
N ASP A 114 2.28 -2.92 -17.04
CA ASP A 114 1.46 -1.70 -17.16
C ASP A 114 2.35 -0.45 -17.12
N TRP A 115 3.38 -0.44 -16.27
CA TRP A 115 4.35 0.65 -16.18
C TRP A 115 5.20 0.79 -17.45
N SER A 116 5.79 -0.30 -17.95
CA SER A 116 6.59 -0.30 -19.19
C SER A 116 5.75 0.13 -20.41
N ALA A 117 4.46 -0.22 -20.45
CA ALA A 117 3.57 0.22 -21.52
C ALA A 117 3.32 1.74 -21.51
N LEU A 118 3.26 2.36 -20.32
CA LEU A 118 3.02 3.80 -20.16
C LEU A 118 4.28 4.65 -20.30
N CYS A 119 5.43 4.14 -19.85
CA CYS A 119 6.67 4.91 -19.71
C CYS A 119 7.73 4.61 -20.77
N GLY A 120 7.57 3.52 -21.54
CA GLY A 120 8.61 2.97 -22.40
C GLY A 120 9.51 1.97 -21.66
N PRO A 121 10.34 1.21 -22.41
CA PRO A 121 11.30 0.26 -21.83
C PRO A 121 12.44 0.96 -21.07
#